data_AF-A0A2V7MYP0-F1
#
_entry.id   AF-A0A2V7MYP0-F1
#
_cell.length_a   1.000
_cell.length_b   1.000
_cell.length_c   1.000
_cell.angle_alpha   90.00
_cell.angle_beta   90.00
_cell.angle_gamma   90.00
#
_symmetry.space_group_name_H-M   'P 1'
#
loop_
_entity.id
_entity.type
_entity.pdbx_description
1 polymer ?
#
loop_
_entity_poly.entity_id
_entity_poly.type
_entity_poly.pdbx_seq_one_letter_code
_entity_poly.pdbx_strand_id
1 'polypeptide(L)' 'VNALLAALPPGSIPAFPNTPPRPTSATAPFGAFFSLDGIHPSAVTHKAIANALIQTINGYFGTSLQAIP' A
#
# COMPACT_ATOMS: atom_id res chain seq x y z
N VAL A 1 6.62 5.84 11.66
CA VAL A 1 5.71 5.48 10.54
C VAL A 1 6.54 4.88 9.40
N ASN A 2 6.07 3.83 8.72
CA ASN A 2 6.78 3.24 7.58
C ASN A 2 6.96 4.30 6.48
N ALA A 3 8.15 4.42 5.87
CA ALA A 3 8.44 5.42 4.83
C ALA A 3 7.47 5.32 3.63
N LEU A 4 7.03 4.11 3.29
CA LEU A 4 6.02 3.87 2.27
C LEU A 4 4.66 4.47 2.65
N LEU A 5 4.28 4.35 3.92
CA LEU A 5 3.03 4.91 4.43
C LEU A 5 3.09 6.45 4.51
N ALA A 6 4.25 7.01 4.82
CA ALA A 6 4.47 8.46 4.85
C ALA A 6 4.50 9.10 3.45
N ALA A 7 4.80 8.33 2.41
CA ALA A 7 4.81 8.80 1.02
C ALA A 7 3.41 8.85 0.37
N LEU A 8 2.37 8.28 1.00
CA LEU A 8 1.03 8.28 0.43
C LEU A 8 0.41 9.69 0.49
N PRO A 9 -0.23 10.17 -0.60
CA PRO A 9 -0.98 11.41 -0.57
C PRO A 9 -2.02 11.45 0.57
N PRO A 10 -2.30 12.62 1.17
CA PRO A 10 -3.37 12.74 2.16
C PRO A 10 -4.70 12.19 1.65
N GLY A 11 -5.40 11.39 2.48
CA GLY A 11 -6.67 10.76 2.11
C GLY A 11 -6.56 9.46 1.29
N SER A 12 -5.34 9.01 0.97
CA SER A 12 -5.06 7.74 0.28
C SER A 12 -5.62 6.51 1.00
N ILE A 13 -5.66 6.54 2.32
CA ILE A 13 -6.33 5.54 3.15
C ILE A 13 -7.59 6.21 3.71
N PRO A 14 -8.79 5.66 3.44
CA PRO A 14 -10.01 6.23 3.99
C PRO A 14 -10.01 6.11 5.52
N ALA A 15 -10.53 7.14 6.20
CA ALA A 15 -10.77 7.07 7.63
C ALA A 15 -11.67 5.86 7.95
N PHE A 16 -11.24 5.04 8.90
CA PHE A 16 -12.02 3.91 9.39
C PHE A 16 -12.93 4.36 10.56
N PRO A 17 -14.19 3.91 10.62
CA PRO A 17 -14.89 3.07 9.64
C PRO A 17 -15.39 3.86 8.41
N ASN A 18 -15.27 3.26 7.22
CA ASN A 18 -15.75 3.83 5.96
C ASN A 18 -17.10 3.19 5.58
N THR A 19 -18.16 3.63 6.25
CA THR A 19 -19.54 3.10 6.10
C THR A 19 -20.47 4.12 5.43
N PRO A 20 -21.66 3.71 4.97
CA PRO A 20 -22.67 4.63 4.47
C PRO A 20 -22.97 5.76 5.48
N PRO A 21 -23.25 7.00 5.01
CA PRO A 21 -23.48 7.38 3.61
C PRO A 21 -22.22 7.76 2.82
N ARG A 22 -21.01 7.41 3.30
CA ARG A 22 -19.76 7.82 2.63
C ARG A 22 -19.69 7.22 1.22
N PRO A 23 -19.50 8.01 0.14
CA PRO A 23 -19.51 7.47 -1.23
C PRO A 23 -18.49 6.35 -1.46
N THR A 24 -17.34 6.43 -0.78
CA THR A 24 -16.29 5.41 -0.82
C THR A 24 -16.65 4.10 -0.14
N SER A 25 -17.72 4.03 0.66
CA SER A 25 -18.09 2.80 1.37
C SER A 25 -18.60 1.72 0.42
N ALA A 26 -19.17 2.10 -0.73
CA ALA A 26 -19.72 1.17 -1.71
C ALA A 26 -18.67 0.63 -2.69
N THR A 27 -17.68 1.46 -3.06
CA THR A 27 -16.70 1.13 -4.10
C THR A 27 -15.33 0.76 -3.54
N ALA A 28 -14.96 1.27 -2.37
CA ALA A 28 -13.65 1.06 -1.75
C ALA A 28 -13.76 1.07 -0.22
N PRO A 29 -14.49 0.12 0.39
CA PRO A 29 -14.73 0.09 1.84
C PRO A 29 -13.43 0.15 2.66
N PHE A 30 -12.34 -0.43 2.16
CA PHE A 30 -11.02 -0.40 2.82
C PHE A 30 -9.97 0.42 2.05
N GLY A 31 -10.40 1.21 1.07
CA GLY A 31 -9.51 1.99 0.21
C GLY A 31 -8.75 1.13 -0.80
N ALA A 32 -7.73 1.72 -1.44
CA ALA A 32 -6.95 1.07 -2.49
C ALA A 32 -5.77 0.23 -1.96
N PHE A 33 -5.38 0.42 -0.68
CA PHE A 33 -4.13 -0.13 -0.14
C PHE A 33 -4.33 -1.42 0.69
N PHE A 34 -5.56 -1.76 1.04
CA PHE A 34 -5.93 -3.02 1.68
C PHE A 34 -6.80 -3.87 0.74
N SER A 35 -6.84 -5.17 0.99
CA SER A 35 -7.78 -6.08 0.33
C SER A 35 -9.21 -5.87 0.83
N LEU A 36 -10.17 -6.66 0.32
CA LEU A 36 -11.56 -6.63 0.77
C LEU A 36 -11.78 -7.17 2.20
N ASP A 37 -10.75 -7.73 2.84
CA ASP A 37 -10.82 -8.10 4.27
C ASP A 37 -10.39 -6.98 5.21
N GLY A 38 -9.83 -5.88 4.68
CA GLY A 38 -9.39 -4.72 5.46
C GLY A 38 -8.14 -4.95 6.31
N ILE A 39 -7.48 -6.11 6.20
CA ILE A 39 -6.31 -6.49 6.98
C ILE A 39 -5.09 -6.69 6.07
N HIS A 40 -5.25 -7.45 4.99
CA HIS A 40 -4.13 -7.77 4.10
C HIS A 40 -3.84 -6.63 3.11
N PRO A 41 -2.57 -6.43 2.70
CA PRO A 41 -2.24 -5.45 1.67
C PRO A 41 -2.91 -5.81 0.34
N SER A 42 -3.33 -4.80 -0.41
CA SER A 42 -3.74 -5.00 -1.80
C SER A 42 -2.55 -5.38 -2.70
N ALA A 43 -2.81 -5.85 -3.91
CA ALA A 43 -1.76 -6.16 -4.89
C ALA A 43 -0.83 -4.95 -5.16
N VAL A 44 -1.40 -3.75 -5.23
CA VAL A 44 -0.64 -2.50 -5.43
C VAL A 44 0.28 -2.25 -4.23
N THR A 45 -0.20 -2.47 -3.01
CA THR A 45 0.61 -2.32 -1.79
C THR A 45 1.70 -3.38 -1.71
N HIS A 46 1.40 -4.63 -2.06
CA HIS A 46 2.40 -5.70 -2.14
C HIS A 46 3.54 -5.33 -3.10
N LYS A 47 3.21 -4.80 -4.29
CA LYS A 47 4.22 -4.34 -5.26
C LYS A 47 5.08 -3.20 -4.70
N ALA A 48 4.48 -2.22 -4.03
CA ALA A 48 5.23 -1.13 -3.41
C ALA A 48 6.20 -1.62 -2.32
N ILE A 49 5.74 -2.53 -1.45
CA ILE A 49 6.56 -3.17 -0.42
C ILE A 49 7.70 -3.97 -1.06
N ALA A 50 7.41 -4.78 -2.08
CA ALA A 50 8.42 -5.57 -2.79
C ALA A 50 9.51 -4.68 -3.40
N ASN A 51 9.13 -3.58 -4.05
CA ASN A 51 10.09 -2.66 -4.64
C ASN A 51 10.94 -1.91 -3.60
N ALA A 52 10.40 -1.59 -2.42
CA ALA A 52 11.18 -1.04 -1.32
C ALA A 52 12.18 -2.06 -0.73
N LEU A 53 11.78 -3.32 -0.62
CA LEU A 53 12.66 -4.41 -0.21
C LEU A 53 13.79 -4.63 -1.22
N ILE A 54 13.48 -4.61 -2.53
CA ILE A 54 14.49 -4.70 -3.60
C ILE A 54 15.54 -3.61 -3.46
N GLN A 55 15.15 -2.35 -3.22
CA GLN A 55 16.11 -1.26 -2.99
C GLN A 55 16.99 -1.51 -1.78
N THR A 56 16.40 -1.99 -0.67
CA THR A 56 17.15 -2.30 0.55
C THR A 56 18.15 -3.44 0.33
N ILE A 57 17.72 -4.51 -0.35
CA ILE A 57 18.56 -5.67 -0.67
C ILE A 57 19.71 -5.27 -1.59
N ASN A 58 19.43 -4.52 -2.66
CA ASN A 58 20.47 -4.02 -3.57
C ASN A 58 21.47 -3.12 -2.85
N GLY A 59 21.00 -2.21 -1.98
CA GLY A 59 21.86 -1.32 -1.21
C GLY A 59 22.73 -2.05 -0.17
N TYR A 60 22.21 -3.08 0.49
CA TYR A 60 22.93 -3.81 1.54
C TYR A 60 23.87 -4.89 0.99
N PHE A 61 23.43 -5.64 -0.02
CA PHE A 61 24.16 -6.79 -0.54
C PHE A 61 24.91 -6.51 -1.85
N GLY A 62 24.79 -5.30 -2.42
CA GLY A 62 25.42 -4.97 -3.70
C GLY A 62 24.83 -5.73 -4.89
N THR A 63 23.61 -6.25 -4.76
CA THR A 63 22.89 -6.94 -5.85
C THR A 63 22.23 -5.96 -6.82
N SER A 64 21.73 -6.49 -7.94
CA SER A 64 21.02 -5.73 -8.98
C SER A 64 19.67 -6.35 -9.33
N LEU A 65 18.83 -6.60 -8.32
CA LEU A 65 17.47 -7.09 -8.51
C LEU A 65 16.62 -6.03 -9.24
N GLN A 66 15.83 -6.46 -10.21
CA GLN A 66 14.94 -5.59 -10.98
C GLN A 66 13.63 -5.30 -10.22
N ALA A 67 13.11 -4.08 -10.39
CA ALA A 67 11.81 -3.70 -9.84
C ALA A 67 10.67 -4.50 -10.49
N ILE A 68 9.65 -4.81 -9.69
CA ILE A 68 8.40 -5.43 -10.16
C ILE A 68 7.60 -4.39 -10.97
N PRO A 69 7.20 -4.72 -12.22
CA PRO A 69 6.59 -3.79 -13.18
C PRO A 69 5.18 -3.37 -12.80
#